data_AF-A0A2H0EVC1-F1
#
_entry.id   AF-A0A2H0EVC1-F1
#
_cell.length_a   1.000
_cell.length_b   1.000
_cell.length_c   1.000
_cell.angle_alpha   90.00
_cell.angle_beta   90.00
_cell.angle_gamma   90.00
#
_symmetry.space_group_name_H-M   'P 1'
#
loop_
_entity.id
_entity.type
_entity.pdbx_description
1 polymer ?
#
loop_
_entity_poly.entity_id
_entity_poly.type
_entity_poly.pdbx_seq_one_letter_code
_entity_poly.pdbx_strand_id
1 'polypeptide(L)' 'MLLTIEAMKMETALHADRDGVIKRVVTPAGAQVDAKDLLIEFEA' A
#
# COMPACT_ATOMS: atom_id res chain seq x y z
N MET A 1 -9.39 -1.11 4.45
CA MET A 1 -8.12 -0.35 4.53
C MET A 1 -6.97 -1.33 4.47
N LEU A 2 -6.02 -1.15 3.55
CA LEU A 2 -4.88 -2.05 3.34
C LEU A 2 -3.56 -1.46 3.87
N LEU A 3 -3.29 -0.20 3.51
CA LEU A 3 -2.08 0.54 3.86
C LEU A 3 -2.48 1.98 4.20
N THR A 4 -1.64 2.64 5.00
CA THR A 4 -1.68 4.10 5.17
C THR A 4 -0.32 4.64 4.76
N ILE A 5 -0.32 5.66 3.90
CA ILE A 5 0.88 6.41 3.54
C ILE A 5 0.76 7.84 4.04
N GLU A 6 1.88 8.45 4.40
CA GLU A 6 1.94 9.85 4.80
C GLU A 6 2.69 10.66 3.74
N ALA A 7 2.15 11.81 3.40
CA ALA A 7 2.84 12.80 2.60
C ALA A 7 2.44 14.21 3.05
N MET A 8 3.43 15.04 3.38
CA MET A 8 3.22 16.45 3.76
C MET A 8 2.23 16.64 4.93
N LYS A 9 2.37 15.82 5.99
CA LYS A 9 1.53 15.78 7.20
C LYS A 9 0.11 15.26 6.97
N MET A 10 -0.16 14.69 5.80
CA MET A 10 -1.46 14.14 5.44
C MET A 10 -1.35 12.63 5.27
N GLU A 11 -2.18 11.89 6.01
CA GLU A 11 -2.32 10.46 5.84
C GLU A 11 -3.35 10.14 4.74
N THR A 12 -3.02 9.19 3.88
CA THR A 12 -3.91 8.65 2.86
C THR A 12 -4.08 7.16 3.08
N ALA A 13 -5.32 6.73 3.29
CA ALA A 13 -5.67 5.32 3.46
C ALA A 13 -5.92 4.65 2.10
N LEU A 14 -5.09 3.68 1.74
CA LEU A 14 -5.23 2.89 0.52
C LEU A 14 -6.17 1.71 0.74
N HIS A 15 -7.10 1.53 -0.21
CA HIS A 15 -8.12 0.49 -0.19
C HIS A 15 -7.99 -0.39 -1.44
N ALA A 16 -8.44 -1.63 -1.34
CA ALA A 16 -8.59 -2.48 -2.51
C ALA A 16 -9.75 -1.96 -3.37
N ASP A 17 -9.57 -1.97 -4.68
CA ASP A 17 -10.64 -1.74 -5.66
C ASP A 17 -11.53 -2.98 -5.86
N ARG A 18 -11.02 -4.15 -5.48
CA ARG A 18 -11.69 -5.45 -5.56
C ARG A 18 -11.39 -6.34 -4.37
N ASP A 19 -12.22 -7.36 -4.17
CA ASP A 19 -11.94 -8.42 -3.22
C ASP A 19 -10.75 -9.29 -3.70
N GLY A 20 -9.98 -9.81 -2.74
CA GLY A 20 -8.83 -10.66 -3.02
C GLY A 20 -8.00 -10.96 -1.77
N VAL A 21 -6.97 -11.80 -1.96
CA VAL A 21 -6.02 -12.17 -0.90
C VAL A 21 -4.68 -11.50 -1.17
N ILE A 22 -4.08 -10.91 -0.14
CA ILE A 22 -2.72 -10.34 -0.24
C ILE A 22 -1.73 -11.49 -0.35
N LYS A 23 -1.02 -11.57 -1.48
CA LYS A 23 0.08 -12.50 -1.69
C LYS A 23 1.33 -12.05 -0.94
N ARG A 24 1.68 -10.77 -1.04
CA ARG A 24 2.87 -10.21 -0.39
C ARG A 24 2.76 -8.70 -0.17
N VAL A 25 3.29 -8.23 0.95
CA VAL A 25 3.60 -6.81 1.18
C VAL A 25 5.04 -6.57 0.74
N VAL A 26 5.24 -5.72 -0.27
CA VAL A 26 6.55 -5.45 -0.86
C VAL A 26 7.34 -4.45 -0.03
N THR A 27 6.65 -3.45 0.53
CA THR A 27 7.25 -2.34 1.26
C THR A 27 7.05 -2.50 2.78
N PRO A 28 8.12 -2.43 3.60
CA PRO A 28 7.98 -2.49 5.05
C PRO A 28 7.39 -1.19 5.62
N ALA A 29 6.81 -1.28 6.81
CA ALA A 29 6.26 -0.11 7.51
C ALA A 29 7.34 0.95 7.78
N GLY A 30 7.00 2.22 7.55
CA GLY A 30 7.90 3.37 7.77
C GLY A 30 8.95 3.59 6.68
N ALA A 31 8.98 2.78 5.62
CA ALA A 31 9.83 3.05 4.46
C ALA A 31 9.30 4.25 3.66
N GLN A 32 10.21 5.04 3.11
CA GLN A 32 9.87 6.01 2.07
C GLN A 32 9.43 5.28 0.80
N VAL A 33 8.48 5.89 0.10
CA VAL A 33 7.93 5.40 -1.17
C VAL A 33 7.75 6.57 -2.12
N ASP A 34 8.00 6.32 -3.40
CA ASP A 34 7.75 7.27 -4.49
C ASP A 34 6.43 6.96 -5.21
N ALA A 35 5.97 7.92 -6.00
CA ALA A 35 4.81 7.71 -6.85
C ALA A 35 5.05 6.56 -7.83
N LYS A 36 4.11 5.61 -7.87
CA LYS A 36 4.11 4.38 -8.70
C LYS A 36 4.96 3.22 -8.17
N ASP A 37 5.50 3.33 -6.96
CA ASP A 37 6.11 2.18 -6.30
C ASP A 37 5.09 1.06 -6.06
N LEU A 38 5.55 -0.18 -6.20
CA LEU A 38 4.76 -1.37 -5.90
C LEU A 38 4.74 -1.59 -4.38
N LEU A 39 3.56 -1.52 -3.77
CA LEU A 39 3.40 -1.65 -2.31
C LEU A 39 2.94 -3.06 -1.88
N ILE A 40 1.97 -3.64 -2.60
CA ILE A 40 1.37 -4.95 -2.31
C ILE A 40 1.10 -5.71 -3.61
N GLU A 41 1.12 -7.03 -3.52
CA GLU A 41 0.70 -7.94 -4.56
C GLU A 41 -0.50 -8.75 -4.07
N PHE A 42 -1.48 -8.93 -4.95
CA PHE A 42 -2.60 -9.85 -4.73
C PHE A 42 -2.30 -11.23 -5.32
N GLU A 43 -2.99 -12.25 -4.83
CA GLU A 43 -3.05 -13.54 -5.51
C GLU A 43 -3.75 -13.41 -6.87
N ALA A 44 -3.43 -14.34 -7.78
CA ALA A 44 -3.98 -14.38 -9.14
C ALA A 44 -5.43 -14.86 -9.13
#